data_AF-A0A1G3U892-F1
#
_entry.id   AF-A0A1G3U892-F1
#
_cell.length_a   1.000
_cell.length_b   1.000
_cell.length_c   1.000
_cell.angle_alpha   90.00
_cell.angle_beta   90.00
_cell.angle_gamma   90.00
#
_symmetry.space_group_name_H-M   'P 1'
#
loop_
_entity.id
_entity.type
_entity.pdbx_description
1 polymer ?
#
loop_
_entity_poly.entity_id
_entity_poly.type
_entity_poly.pdbx_seq_one_letter_code
_entity_poly.pdbx_strand_id
1 'polypeptide(L)'
;MSSANDPQKPKKLKAIVDEERCLGCGVCVTTCKSNALSLKALGKRVITPVNSAHKTVMMAIERGTLQHLIFDNHALWNHRAMAAILGVILNLPPIKQIMASEQIKSRYFGKILADMK
;
A
#
# COMPACT_ATOMS: atom_id res chain seq x y z
N MET A 1 2.02 -21.71 -6.32
CA MET A 1 2.75 -22.72 -7.11
C MET A 1 1.82 -23.86 -7.42
N SER A 2 1.98 -24.53 -8.56
CA SER A 2 1.22 -25.73 -8.93
C SER A 2 2.14 -26.90 -9.23
N SER A 3 1.59 -28.11 -9.36
CA SER A 3 2.35 -29.24 -9.91
C SER A 3 2.81 -28.93 -11.32
N ALA A 4 4.06 -29.30 -11.64
CA ALA A 4 4.59 -29.23 -13.00
C ALA A 4 4.15 -30.42 -13.88
N ASN A 5 3.45 -31.40 -13.30
CA ASN A 5 2.93 -32.61 -13.95
C ASN A 5 3.98 -33.35 -14.81
N ASP A 6 5.19 -33.50 -14.26
CA ASP A 6 6.35 -34.10 -14.90
C ASP A 6 6.46 -35.58 -14.48
N PRO A 7 6.23 -36.57 -15.36
CA PRO A 7 6.24 -38.00 -14.99
C PRO A 7 7.58 -38.47 -14.44
N GLN A 8 8.69 -37.86 -14.86
CA GLN A 8 10.04 -38.20 -14.39
C GLN A 8 10.36 -37.50 -13.06
N LYS A 9 9.64 -36.42 -12.71
CA LYS A 9 9.85 -35.64 -11.49
C LYS A 9 8.50 -35.26 -10.85
N PRO A 10 7.82 -36.22 -10.19
CA PRO A 10 6.44 -36.03 -9.70
C PRO A 10 6.29 -34.94 -8.63
N LYS A 11 7.37 -34.60 -7.90
CA LYS A 11 7.38 -33.52 -6.89
C LYS A 11 7.74 -32.14 -7.45
N LYS A 12 7.95 -32.01 -8.77
CA LYS A 12 8.36 -30.75 -9.39
C LYS A 12 7.22 -29.74 -9.37
N LEU A 13 7.52 -28.52 -8.93
CA LEU A 13 6.56 -27.41 -8.85
C LEU A 13 6.81 -26.38 -9.96
N LYS A 14 5.73 -25.75 -10.41
CA LYS A 14 5.72 -24.61 -11.33
C LYS A 14 5.28 -23.35 -10.57
N ALA A 15 6.03 -22.27 -10.77
CA ALA A 15 5.64 -20.95 -10.29
C ALA A 15 4.43 -20.43 -11.09
N ILE A 16 3.45 -19.85 -10.39
CA ILE A 16 2.28 -19.19 -10.98
C ILE A 16 2.29 -17.76 -10.44
N VAL A 17 2.10 -16.81 -11.35
CA VAL A 17 1.92 -15.39 -11.01
C VAL A 17 0.42 -15.14 -10.82
N ASP A 18 0.08 -14.54 -9.68
CA ASP A 18 -1.25 -13.98 -9.44
C ASP A 18 -1.25 -12.55 -10.01
N GLU A 19 -1.94 -12.36 -11.15
CA GLU A 19 -1.93 -11.09 -11.87
C GLU A 19 -2.63 -9.96 -11.09
N GLU A 20 -3.63 -10.28 -10.26
CA GLU A 20 -4.34 -9.29 -9.45
C GLU A 20 -3.44 -8.71 -8.35
N ARG A 21 -2.46 -9.49 -7.90
CA ARG A 21 -1.48 -9.09 -6.88
C ARG A 21 -0.14 -8.63 -7.45
N CYS A 22 0.05 -8.78 -8.76
CA CYS A 22 1.31 -8.44 -9.42
C CYS A 22 1.48 -6.91 -9.47
N LEU A 23 2.48 -6.39 -8.77
CA LEU A 23 2.81 -4.96 -8.79
C LEU A 23 3.56 -4.53 -10.06
N GLY A 24 4.04 -5.49 -10.86
CA GLY A 24 4.88 -5.21 -12.03
C GLY A 24 6.30 -4.71 -11.71
N CYS A 25 6.82 -5.01 -10.52
CA CYS A 25 8.14 -4.51 -10.07
C CYS A 25 9.35 -5.16 -10.77
N GLY A 26 9.19 -6.27 -11.50
CA GLY A 26 10.27 -6.91 -12.25
C GLY A 26 11.34 -7.66 -11.44
N VAL A 27 11.23 -7.69 -10.10
CA VAL A 27 12.20 -8.36 -9.22
C VAL A 27 12.29 -9.87 -9.52
N CYS A 28 11.17 -10.51 -9.83
CA CYS A 28 11.12 -11.93 -10.15
C CYS A 28 11.81 -12.26 -11.48
N VAL A 29 11.74 -11.37 -12.48
CA VAL A 29 12.39 -11.56 -13.79
C VAL A 29 13.91 -11.48 -13.62
N THR A 30 14.38 -10.46 -12.90
CA THR A 30 15.82 -10.21 -12.68
C THR A 30 16.50 -11.35 -11.91
N THR A 31 15.78 -12.00 -11.00
CA THR A 31 16.31 -13.09 -10.16
C THR A 31 16.13 -14.49 -10.79
N CYS A 32 15.42 -14.60 -11.91
CA CYS A 32 15.11 -15.88 -12.53
C CYS A 32 16.32 -16.49 -13.25
N LYS A 33 17.02 -17.42 -12.58
CA LYS A 33 18.21 -18.10 -13.14
C LYS A 33 17.96 -18.83 -14.47
N SER A 34 16.73 -19.29 -14.70
CA SER A 34 16.35 -20.03 -15.90
C SER A 34 15.80 -19.13 -17.01
N ASN A 35 15.77 -17.80 -16.82
CA ASN A 35 15.19 -16.83 -17.75
C ASN A 35 13.77 -17.23 -18.22
N ALA A 36 12.97 -17.83 -17.33
CA ALA A 36 11.66 -18.40 -17.66
C ALA A 36 10.50 -17.39 -17.56
N LEU A 37 10.79 -16.12 -17.24
CA LEU A 37 9.82 -15.06 -17.00
C LEU A 37 10.13 -13.84 -17.87
N SER A 38 9.08 -13.14 -18.31
CA SER A 38 9.19 -11.83 -18.98
C SER A 38 8.22 -10.84 -18.32
N LEU A 39 8.58 -9.56 -18.32
CA LEU A 39 7.73 -8.50 -17.77
C LEU A 39 7.05 -7.74 -18.92
N LYS A 40 5.73 -7.67 -18.88
CA LYS A 40 4.94 -6.79 -19.76
C LYS A 40 4.57 -5.51 -19.03
N ALA A 41 4.52 -4.39 -19.74
CA ALA A 41 4.06 -3.13 -19.17
C ALA A 41 2.57 -3.25 -18.79
N LEU A 42 2.25 -2.86 -17.55
CA LEU A 42 0.86 -2.76 -17.09
C LEU A 42 0.21 -1.50 -17.68
N GLY A 43 -1.07 -1.60 -18.08
CA GLY A 43 -1.83 -0.46 -18.57
C GLY A 43 -2.06 0.62 -17.51
N LYS A 44 -2.05 0.26 -16.22
CA LYS A 44 -2.11 1.19 -15.09
C LYS A 44 -0.99 0.84 -14.10
N ARG A 45 -0.11 1.80 -13.81
CA ARG A 45 0.96 1.60 -12.82
C ARG A 45 0.36 1.55 -11.42
N VAL A 46 0.71 0.52 -10.66
CA VAL A 46 0.41 0.44 -9.23
C VAL A 46 1.43 1.32 -8.49
N ILE A 47 0.97 2.45 -7.96
CA ILE A 47 1.82 3.36 -7.18
C ILE A 47 1.97 2.75 -5.78
N THR A 48 3.17 2.29 -5.46
CA THR A 48 3.51 1.86 -4.11
C THR A 48 3.71 3.07 -3.19
N PRO A 49 3.48 2.93 -1.87
CA PRO A 49 3.75 4.01 -0.94
C PRO A 49 5.23 4.41 -0.97
N VAL A 50 5.49 5.71 -1.12
CA VAL A 50 6.85 6.24 -1.33
C VAL A 50 7.79 6.11 -0.11
N ASN A 51 7.23 5.94 1.09
CA ASN A 51 8.00 5.77 2.32
C ASN A 51 7.18 5.04 3.39
N SER A 52 7.83 4.72 4.53
CA SER A 52 7.20 3.99 5.63
C SER A 52 6.01 4.73 6.25
N ALA A 53 6.07 6.05 6.39
CA ALA A 53 4.95 6.83 6.94
C ALA A 53 3.74 6.77 6.01
N HIS A 54 3.96 6.98 4.70
CA HIS A 54 2.93 6.86 3.68
C HIS A 54 2.31 5.46 3.69
N LYS A 55 3.14 4.42 3.77
CA LYS A 55 2.66 3.03 3.88
C LYS A 55 1.78 2.82 5.11
N THR A 56 2.24 3.24 6.29
CA THR A 56 1.53 3.02 7.55
C THR A 56 0.19 3.74 7.58
N VAL A 57 0.16 5.01 7.16
CA VAL A 57 -1.08 5.80 7.08
C VAL A 57 -2.05 5.19 6.07
N MET A 58 -1.56 4.80 4.89
CA MET A 58 -2.38 4.15 3.86
C MET A 58 -3.01 2.85 4.38
N MET A 59 -2.22 1.99 5.01
CA MET A 59 -2.73 0.74 5.60
C MET A 59 -3.77 1.01 6.68
N ALA A 60 -3.56 2.03 7.53
CA ALA A 60 -4.50 2.37 8.59
C ALA A 60 -5.84 2.89 8.02
N ILE A 61 -5.80 3.74 6.99
CA ILE A 61 -7.02 4.21 6.31
C ILE A 61 -7.76 3.04 5.66
N GLU A 62 -7.06 2.19 4.90
CA GLU A 62 -7.68 1.06 4.19
C GLU A 62 -8.31 0.03 5.14
N ARG A 63 -7.77 -0.09 6.37
CA ARG A 63 -8.27 -1.02 7.40
C ARG A 63 -9.29 -0.40 8.37
N GLY A 64 -9.56 0.91 8.28
CA GLY A 64 -10.43 1.58 9.23
C GLY A 64 -9.83 1.79 10.62
N THR A 65 -8.50 1.79 10.74
CA THR A 65 -7.77 1.85 12.03
C THR A 65 -6.95 3.13 12.20
N LEU A 66 -7.24 4.18 11.41
CA LEU A 66 -6.50 5.44 11.48
C LEU A 66 -6.56 6.10 12.86
N GLN A 67 -7.70 6.00 13.55
CA GLN A 67 -7.87 6.49 14.92
C GLN A 67 -6.88 5.86 15.89
N HIS A 68 -6.64 4.54 15.81
CA HIS A 68 -5.68 3.85 16.68
C HIS A 68 -4.24 4.29 16.39
N LEU A 69 -3.92 4.55 15.12
CA LEU A 69 -2.61 5.06 14.72
C LEU A 69 -2.34 6.47 15.31
N ILE A 70 -3.37 7.32 15.38
CA ILE A 70 -3.25 8.69 15.87
C ILE A 70 -3.31 8.75 17.40
N PHE A 71 -4.30 8.10 18.01
CA PHE A 71 -4.65 8.30 19.42
C PHE A 71 -3.99 7.28 20.35
N ASP A 72 -3.87 6.02 19.94
CA ASP A 72 -3.43 4.94 20.86
C ASP A 72 -1.91 4.74 20.86
N ASN A 73 -1.24 5.03 19.73
CA ASN A 73 0.20 4.78 19.59
C ASN A 73 1.09 5.98 19.99
N HIS A 74 0.60 6.85 20.88
CA HIS A 74 1.29 8.08 21.31
C HIS A 74 1.76 9.00 20.16
N ALA A 75 1.19 8.89 18.96
CA ALA A 75 1.60 9.72 17.82
C ALA A 75 1.39 11.22 18.11
N LEU A 76 0.38 11.55 18.93
CA LEU A 76 0.13 12.89 19.44
C LEU A 76 1.23 13.43 20.39
N TRP A 77 2.01 12.55 21.02
CA TRP A 77 3.10 12.96 21.92
C TRP A 77 4.36 13.36 21.16
N ASN A 78 4.41 13.09 19.86
CA ASN A 78 5.50 13.50 19.00
C ASN A 78 4.97 14.35 17.84
N HIS A 79 5.15 15.67 17.94
CA HIS A 79 4.76 16.61 16.89
C HIS A 79 5.32 16.25 15.51
N ARG A 80 6.50 15.60 15.43
CA ARG A 80 7.09 15.13 14.17
C ARG A 80 6.33 13.94 13.58
N ALA A 81 5.87 13.02 14.43
CA ALA A 81 5.06 11.89 13.99
C ALA A 81 3.69 12.38 13.48
N MET A 82 3.05 13.29 14.23
CA MET A 82 1.78 13.89 13.81
C MET A 82 1.93 14.71 12.52
N ALA A 83 3.01 15.49 12.38
CA ALA A 83 3.31 16.22 11.15
C ALA A 83 3.53 15.29 9.95
N ALA A 84 4.19 14.14 10.15
CA ALA A 84 4.35 13.13 9.09
C ALA A 84 3.01 12.49 8.69
N ILE A 85 2.17 12.16 9.68
CA ILE A 85 0.84 11.58 9.42
C ILE A 85 -0.05 12.59 8.67
N LEU A 86 -0.16 13.82 9.18
CA LEU A 86 -0.94 14.87 8.53
C LEU A 86 -0.38 15.18 7.14
N GLY A 87 0.93 15.32 7.00
CA GLY A 87 1.58 15.54 5.71
C GLY A 87 1.26 14.44 4.70
N VAL A 88 1.16 13.17 5.12
CA VAL A 88 0.67 12.11 4.23
C VAL A 88 -0.79 12.33 3.89
N ILE A 89 -1.68 12.49 4.88
CA ILE A 89 -3.13 12.57 4.63
C ILE A 89 -3.48 13.74 3.71
N LEU A 90 -2.86 14.91 3.92
CA LEU A 90 -3.11 16.10 3.12
C LEU A 90 -2.62 15.99 1.66
N ASN A 91 -1.70 15.05 1.37
CA ASN A 91 -1.24 14.76 0.02
C ASN A 91 -1.95 13.56 -0.64
N LEU A 92 -2.92 12.93 0.05
CA LEU A 92 -3.68 11.83 -0.52
C LEU A 92 -4.73 12.31 -1.54
N PRO A 93 -5.16 11.45 -2.47
CA PRO A 93 -6.29 11.72 -3.35
C PRO A 93 -7.56 12.07 -2.56
N PRO A 94 -8.47 12.92 -3.11
CA PRO A 94 -9.64 13.44 -2.39
C PRO A 94 -10.50 12.36 -1.73
N ILE A 95 -10.69 11.22 -2.39
CA ILE A 95 -11.49 10.10 -1.87
C ILE A 95 -10.87 9.56 -0.56
N LYS A 96 -9.54 9.40 -0.51
CA LYS A 96 -8.84 8.88 0.66
C LYS A 96 -8.78 9.91 1.79
N GLN A 97 -8.74 11.20 1.47
CA GLN A 97 -8.87 12.27 2.48
C GLN A 97 -10.25 12.24 3.15
N ILE A 98 -11.32 12.04 2.38
CA ILE A 98 -12.68 11.91 2.92
C ILE A 98 -12.75 10.69 3.84
N MET A 99 -12.26 9.53 3.40
CA MET A 99 -12.22 8.32 4.24
C MET A 99 -11.43 8.54 5.55
N ALA A 100 -10.29 9.24 5.48
CA ALA A 100 -9.53 9.60 6.67
C ALA A 100 -10.32 10.54 7.62
N SER A 101 -11.03 11.53 7.05
CA SER A 101 -11.87 12.45 7.81
C SER A 101 -13.02 11.73 8.52
N GLU A 102 -13.66 10.76 7.86
CA GLU A 102 -14.73 9.94 8.44
C GLU A 102 -14.25 9.03 9.58
N GLN A 103 -13.02 8.54 9.53
CA GLN A 103 -12.44 7.73 10.60
C GLN A 103 -12.06 8.58 11.83
N ILE A 104 -11.51 9.78 11.61
CA ILE A 104 -11.08 10.68 12.70
C ILE A 104 -12.27 11.41 13.34
N LYS A 105 -13.31 11.76 12.56
CA LYS A 105 -14.50 12.50 13.01
C LYS A 105 -14.20 13.81 13.75
N SER A 106 -13.11 14.49 13.39
CA SER A 106 -12.71 15.76 14.01
C SER A 106 -13.23 16.97 13.24
N ARG A 107 -13.89 17.90 13.95
CA ARG A 107 -14.33 19.19 13.40
C ARG A 107 -13.15 20.02 12.86
N TYR A 108 -12.02 19.97 13.55
CA TYR A 108 -10.81 20.68 13.15
C TYR A 108 -10.23 20.11 11.85
N PHE A 109 -10.13 18.78 11.77
CA PHE A 109 -9.59 18.11 10.60
C PHE A 109 -10.48 18.31 9.37
N GLY A 110 -11.81 18.22 9.53
CA GLY A 110 -12.75 18.52 8.46
C GLY A 110 -12.65 19.94 7.93
N LYS A 111 -12.38 20.92 8.81
CA LYS A 111 -12.15 22.31 8.40
C LYS A 111 -10.86 22.48 7.61
N ILE A 112 -9.74 21.88 8.05
CA ILE A 112 -8.47 21.90 7.30
C ILE A 112 -8.64 21.38 5.88
N LEU A 113 -9.33 20.25 5.72
CA LEU A 113 -9.55 19.66 4.39
C LEU A 113 -10.45 20.53 3.51
N ALA A 114 -11.41 21.26 4.09
CA ALA A 114 -12.28 22.17 3.36
C ALA A 114 -11.55 23.44 2.90
N ASP A 115 -10.65 23.97 3.73
CA ASP A 115 -9.89 25.20 3.45
C ASP A 115 -8.74 25.00 2.43
N MET A 116 -8.38 23.75 2.11
CA MET A 116 -7.35 23.39 1.12
C MET A 116 -7.88 23.26 -0.32
N LYS A 117 -9.20 23.42 -0.52
CA LYS A 117 -9.86 23.43 -1.83
C LYS A 117 -10.02 24.84 -2.36
#